data_AF-A0A1R4FAX5-F1
#
_entry.id   AF-A0A1R4FAX5-F1
#
_cell.length_a   1.000
_cell.length_b   1.000
_cell.length_c   1.000
_cell.angle_alpha   90.00
_cell.angle_beta   90.00
_cell.angle_gamma   90.00
#
_symmetry.space_group_name_H-M   'P 1'
#
loop_
_entity.id
_entity.type
_entity.pdbx_description
1 polymer ?
#
loop_
_entity_poly.entity_id
_entity_poly.type
_entity_poly.pdbx_seq_one_letter_code
_entity_poly.pdbx_strand_id
1 'polypeptide(L)'
;MEHHEGEDPDRAEDGADSPAYGRRGRARASRGFTTDPVTRWLRRLSLLAALAIGIAVLLRYPSLPETIPTHFNALGEADGWGSRNAVFGLVAVFVPICAGVAWLSAYPGVLQYPFPVTEENAPRVYREGERTIVWLGIAIALLFGGIAGIAVFQLQTAALIGIGIAGCVAVPIIGAVRMSRSL
;
A
#
# COMPACT_ATOMS: atom_id res chain seq x y z
N MET A 1 48.74 -19.12 46.14
CA MET A 1 48.65 -19.83 44.84
C MET A 1 47.18 -20.18 44.66
N GLU A 2 46.43 -19.15 44.28
CA GLU A 2 45.82 -19.01 42.94
C GLU A 2 44.40 -19.61 42.95
N HIS A 3 43.46 -18.75 43.33
CA HIS A 3 42.05 -18.93 42.99
C HIS A 3 41.95 -18.74 41.47
N HIS A 4 41.74 -19.83 40.74
CA HIS A 4 41.28 -19.77 39.35
C HIS A 4 39.89 -19.13 39.35
N GLU A 5 39.82 -17.86 38.97
CA GLU A 5 38.61 -17.26 38.44
C GLU A 5 38.29 -18.00 37.13
N GLY A 6 37.31 -18.90 37.22
CA GLY A 6 36.71 -19.52 36.05
C GLY A 6 36.09 -18.40 35.21
N GLU A 7 36.73 -18.12 34.09
CA GLU A 7 36.17 -17.33 33.00
C GLU A 7 34.83 -17.95 32.64
N ASP A 8 33.76 -17.24 32.98
CA ASP A 8 32.38 -17.63 32.73
C ASP A 8 32.20 -17.83 31.21
N PRO A 9 32.05 -19.08 30.72
CA PRO A 9 31.99 -19.36 29.29
C PRO A 9 30.70 -18.83 28.66
N ASP A 10 29.72 -18.38 29.46
CA ASP A 10 28.44 -17.85 28.99
C ASP A 10 28.48 -16.36 28.63
N ARG A 11 29.60 -15.65 28.85
CA ARG A 11 29.73 -14.23 28.47
C ARG A 11 30.11 -13.99 27.02
N ALA A 12 30.38 -15.03 26.23
CA ALA A 12 30.87 -14.90 24.86
C ALA A 12 29.85 -15.27 23.77
N GLU A 13 28.62 -15.63 24.10
CA GLU A 13 27.64 -16.12 23.09
C GLU A 13 26.35 -15.30 22.95
N ASP A 14 26.19 -14.14 23.61
CA ASP A 14 24.99 -13.31 23.41
C ASP A 14 25.08 -12.37 22.18
N GLY A 15 26.08 -12.59 21.32
CA GLY A 15 26.38 -11.73 20.15
C GLY A 15 26.30 -12.40 18.78
N ALA A 16 26.08 -13.72 18.70
CA ALA A 16 26.38 -14.48 17.48
C ALA A 16 25.29 -15.43 16.98
N ASP A 17 24.10 -15.43 17.58
CA ASP A 17 22.93 -16.14 17.03
C ASP A 17 21.90 -15.12 16.52
N SER A 18 22.10 -14.61 15.30
CA SER A 18 21.12 -13.74 14.62
C SER A 18 20.34 -14.49 13.54
N PRO A 19 19.37 -15.35 13.88
CA PRO A 19 18.47 -15.92 12.90
C PRO A 19 17.36 -14.89 12.62
N ALA A 20 17.64 -13.96 11.71
CA ALA A 20 16.66 -13.07 11.08
C ALA A 20 15.47 -12.69 11.97
N TYR A 21 15.67 -11.76 12.91
CA TYR A 21 14.62 -10.99 13.58
C TYR A 21 13.27 -11.74 13.71
N GLY A 22 13.27 -12.73 14.61
CA GLY A 22 12.17 -13.67 14.78
C GLY A 22 10.82 -12.98 15.08
N ARG A 23 9.72 -13.74 14.99
CA ARG A 23 8.34 -13.23 15.13
C ARG A 23 8.11 -12.34 16.38
N ARG A 24 8.83 -12.62 17.48
CA ARG A 24 8.78 -11.85 18.74
C ARG A 24 9.53 -10.51 18.66
N GLY A 25 10.67 -10.47 17.97
CA GLY A 25 11.40 -9.22 17.68
C GLY A 25 10.52 -8.27 16.87
N ARG A 26 9.93 -8.75 15.77
CA ARG A 26 9.01 -7.98 14.91
C ARG A 26 7.88 -7.29 15.68
N ALA A 27 7.26 -8.02 16.61
CA ALA A 27 6.19 -7.51 17.46
C ALA A 27 6.67 -6.50 18.52
N ARG A 28 7.94 -6.54 18.91
CA ARG A 28 8.55 -5.60 19.87
C ARG A 28 8.92 -4.28 19.19
N ALA A 29 9.60 -4.26 18.04
CA ALA A 29 9.89 -2.98 17.39
C ALA A 29 8.68 -2.33 16.71
N SER A 30 7.61 -3.08 16.43
CA SER A 30 6.33 -2.49 16.02
C SER A 30 5.69 -1.63 17.14
N ARG A 31 6.21 -1.62 18.37
CA ARG A 31 5.76 -0.74 19.46
C ARG A 31 6.44 0.63 19.47
N GLY A 32 7.57 0.77 18.76
CA GLY A 32 8.36 2.01 18.73
C GLY A 32 8.02 2.95 17.56
N PHE A 33 7.12 2.57 16.65
CA PHE A 33 6.71 3.42 15.53
C PHE A 33 5.34 4.03 15.78
N THR A 34 5.20 5.32 15.49
CA THR A 34 3.95 6.06 15.59
C THR A 34 3.50 6.46 14.19
N THR A 35 2.27 6.12 13.80
CA THR A 35 1.71 6.54 12.52
C THR A 35 1.58 8.06 12.48
N ASP A 36 2.17 8.67 11.46
CA ASP A 36 2.07 10.10 11.20
C ASP A 36 0.61 10.53 10.97
N PRO A 37 0.16 11.69 11.49
CA PRO A 37 -1.20 12.20 11.25
C PRO A 37 -1.58 12.26 9.77
N VAL A 38 -0.69 12.72 8.90
CA VAL A 38 -0.90 12.80 7.44
C VAL A 38 -1.12 11.41 6.86
N THR A 39 -0.28 10.45 7.23
CA THR A 39 -0.41 9.05 6.80
C THR A 39 -1.76 8.45 7.22
N ARG A 40 -2.22 8.74 8.45
CA ARG A 40 -3.53 8.31 8.93
C ARG A 40 -4.67 8.94 8.13
N TRP A 41 -4.58 10.23 7.84
CA TRP A 41 -5.58 10.94 7.04
C TRP A 41 -5.63 10.42 5.60
N LEU A 42 -4.49 10.23 4.95
CA LEU A 42 -4.41 9.70 3.59
C LEU A 42 -4.97 8.28 3.49
N ARG A 43 -4.70 7.41 4.48
CA ARG A 43 -5.30 6.07 4.54
C ARG A 43 -6.82 6.11 4.62
N ARG A 44 -7.36 6.99 5.46
CA ARG A 44 -8.82 7.19 5.56
C ARG A 44 -9.38 7.76 4.27
N LEU A 45 -8.69 8.72 3.67
CA LEU A 45 -9.08 9.31 2.39
C LEU A 45 -9.16 8.27 1.28
N SER A 46 -8.16 7.38 1.14
CA SER A 46 -8.19 6.33 0.12
C SER A 46 -9.34 5.34 0.34
N LEU A 47 -9.62 4.97 1.59
CA LEU A 47 -10.75 4.10 1.93
C LEU A 47 -12.11 4.76 1.64
N LEU A 48 -12.26 6.02 2.06
CA LEU A 48 -13.49 6.78 1.84
C LEU A 48 -13.72 7.03 0.35
N ALA A 49 -12.67 7.33 -0.42
CA ALA A 49 -12.73 7.45 -1.86
C ALA A 49 -13.19 6.13 -2.50
N ALA A 50 -12.60 4.99 -2.12
CA ALA A 50 -12.98 3.69 -2.64
C ALA A 50 -14.46 3.35 -2.36
N LEU A 51 -14.92 3.59 -1.12
CA LEU A 51 -16.30 3.36 -0.74
C LEU A 51 -17.26 4.30 -1.48
N ALA A 52 -16.95 5.60 -1.54
CA ALA A 52 -17.79 6.59 -2.20
C ALA A 52 -17.92 6.33 -3.70
N ILE A 53 -16.81 6.06 -4.38
CA ILE A 53 -16.80 5.70 -5.81
C ILE A 53 -17.55 4.39 -6.03
N GLY A 54 -17.30 3.36 -5.21
CA GLY A 54 -18.01 2.08 -5.31
C GLY A 54 -19.52 2.23 -5.18
N ILE A 55 -19.99 2.96 -4.16
CA ILE A 55 -21.41 3.27 -3.99
C ILE A 55 -21.95 4.07 -5.18
N ALA A 56 -21.25 5.12 -5.62
CA ALA A 56 -21.70 5.96 -6.73
C ALA A 56 -21.84 5.15 -8.03
N VAL A 57 -20.90 4.23 -8.30
CA VAL A 57 -20.97 3.32 -9.45
C VAL A 57 -22.21 2.41 -9.37
N LEU A 58 -22.46 1.81 -8.21
CA LEU A 58 -23.62 0.93 -8.03
C LEU A 58 -24.95 1.69 -8.14
N LEU A 59 -25.01 2.93 -7.64
CA LEU A 59 -26.18 3.79 -7.78
C LEU A 59 -26.42 4.21 -9.24
N ARG A 60 -25.36 4.38 -10.03
CA ARG A 60 -25.45 4.74 -11.45
C ARG A 60 -25.82 3.56 -12.35
N TYR A 61 -25.55 2.32 -11.91
CA TYR A 61 -25.74 1.11 -12.71
C TYR A 61 -27.07 1.00 -13.50
N PRO A 62 -28.26 1.28 -12.91
CA PRO A 62 -29.54 1.14 -13.63
C PRO A 62 -29.68 2.06 -14.85
N SER A 63 -28.89 3.13 -14.89
CA SER A 63 -28.92 4.15 -15.93
C SER A 63 -27.76 4.04 -16.94
N LEU A 64 -26.95 3.00 -16.81
CA LEU A 64 -25.86 2.74 -17.76
C LEU A 64 -26.40 2.17 -19.07
N PRO A 65 -25.83 2.59 -20.23
CA PRO A 65 -26.09 1.94 -21.50
C PRO A 65 -25.65 0.47 -21.44
N GLU A 66 -26.20 -0.37 -22.33
CA GLU A 66 -25.85 -1.81 -22.36
C GLU A 66 -24.34 -2.05 -22.56
N THR A 67 -23.66 -1.13 -23.25
CA THR A 67 -22.22 -1.16 -23.49
C THR A 67 -21.53 0.08 -22.94
N ILE A 68 -20.39 -0.12 -22.26
CA ILE A 68 -19.57 0.93 -21.66
C ILE A 68 -18.08 0.74 -22.04
N PRO A 69 -17.26 1.80 -21.95
CA PRO A 69 -15.81 1.66 -22.02
C PRO A 69 -15.28 0.75 -20.91
N THR A 70 -14.36 -0.15 -21.26
CA THR A 70 -13.71 -1.08 -20.31
C THR A 70 -12.19 -1.06 -20.39
N HIS A 71 -11.63 -0.65 -21.54
CA HIS A 71 -10.20 -0.43 -21.72
C HIS A 71 -9.94 0.98 -22.24
N PHE A 72 -8.79 1.53 -21.83
CA PHE A 72 -8.34 2.85 -22.20
C PHE A 72 -6.87 2.80 -22.62
N ASN A 73 -6.54 3.54 -23.67
CA ASN A 73 -5.17 3.71 -24.12
C ASN A 73 -4.39 4.64 -23.17
N ALA A 74 -3.10 4.89 -23.46
CA ALA A 74 -2.25 5.75 -22.63
C ALA A 74 -2.71 7.22 -22.57
N LEU A 75 -3.55 7.67 -23.51
CA LEU A 75 -4.15 9.01 -23.53
C LEU A 75 -5.48 9.07 -22.73
N GLY A 76 -5.95 7.93 -22.21
CA GLY A 76 -7.22 7.82 -21.50
C GLY A 76 -8.44 7.77 -22.42
N GLU A 77 -8.25 7.50 -23.71
CA GLU A 77 -9.33 7.30 -24.67
C GLU A 77 -9.77 5.84 -24.68
N ALA A 78 -11.08 5.59 -24.81
CA ALA A 78 -11.63 4.25 -24.82
C ALA A 78 -11.22 3.49 -26.09
N ASP A 79 -10.46 2.39 -25.93
CA ASP A 79 -10.05 1.50 -27.02
C ASP A 79 -10.64 0.08 -26.89
N GLY A 80 -11.40 -0.18 -25.82
CA GLY A 80 -12.18 -1.40 -25.64
C GLY A 80 -13.50 -1.15 -24.91
N TRP A 81 -14.51 -1.93 -25.28
CA TRP A 81 -15.89 -1.79 -24.82
C TRP A 81 -16.43 -3.14 -24.33
N GLY A 82 -17.35 -3.11 -23.37
CA GLY A 82 -17.95 -4.30 -22.80
C GLY A 82 -19.34 -4.06 -22.21
N SER A 83 -19.96 -5.12 -21.71
CA SER A 83 -21.26 -5.03 -21.03
C SER A 83 -21.20 -4.10 -19.81
N ARG A 84 -22.29 -3.38 -19.52
CA ARG A 84 -22.43 -2.63 -18.25
C ARG A 84 -22.17 -3.44 -17.00
N ASN A 85 -22.31 -4.77 -17.05
CA ASN A 85 -22.00 -5.65 -15.93
C ASN A 85 -20.52 -5.61 -15.51
N ALA A 86 -19.62 -5.13 -16.38
CA ALA A 86 -18.22 -4.94 -16.06
C ALA A 86 -17.99 -4.03 -14.84
N VAL A 87 -18.93 -3.12 -14.52
CA VAL A 87 -18.81 -2.25 -13.34
C VAL A 87 -18.83 -3.04 -12.01
N PHE A 88 -19.48 -4.20 -11.97
CA PHE A 88 -19.43 -5.05 -10.77
C PHE A 88 -18.02 -5.60 -10.55
N GLY A 89 -17.34 -6.00 -11.62
CA GLY A 89 -15.93 -6.39 -11.57
C GLY A 89 -15.05 -5.23 -11.12
N LEU A 90 -15.28 -4.02 -11.64
CA LEU A 90 -14.57 -2.80 -11.21
C LEU A 90 -14.68 -2.60 -9.69
N VAL A 91 -15.90 -2.63 -9.13
CA VAL A 91 -16.13 -2.45 -7.69
C VAL A 91 -15.56 -3.61 -6.86
N ALA A 92 -15.76 -4.84 -7.33
CA ALA A 92 -15.30 -6.06 -6.66
C ALA A 92 -13.78 -6.18 -6.60
N VAL A 93 -13.05 -5.54 -7.52
CA VAL A 93 -11.58 -5.47 -7.48
C VAL A 93 -11.14 -4.24 -6.70
N PHE A 94 -11.70 -3.07 -6.99
CA PHE A 94 -11.24 -1.80 -6.45
C PHE A 94 -11.35 -1.70 -4.93
N VAL A 95 -12.55 -1.97 -4.39
CA VAL A 95 -12.82 -1.76 -2.96
C VAL A 95 -11.98 -2.72 -2.11
N PRO A 96 -11.90 -4.03 -2.42
CA PRO A 96 -11.03 -4.94 -1.69
C PRO A 96 -9.55 -4.59 -1.80
N ILE A 97 -9.05 -4.12 -2.95
CA ILE A 97 -7.66 -3.67 -3.07
C ILE A 97 -7.38 -2.50 -2.12
N CYS A 98 -8.22 -1.46 -2.12
CA CYS A 98 -8.02 -0.32 -1.22
C CYS A 98 -8.15 -0.72 0.27
N ALA A 99 -9.06 -1.64 0.59
CA ALA A 99 -9.17 -2.20 1.93
C ALA A 99 -7.91 -2.99 2.34
N GLY A 100 -7.40 -3.84 1.45
CA GLY A 100 -6.17 -4.61 1.64
C GLY A 100 -4.94 -3.72 1.80
N VAL A 101 -4.82 -2.66 1.00
CA VAL A 101 -3.75 -1.66 1.12
C VAL A 101 -3.82 -0.93 2.47
N ALA A 102 -5.02 -0.50 2.89
CA ALA A 102 -5.19 0.13 4.19
C ALA A 102 -4.83 -0.83 5.34
N TRP A 103 -5.23 -2.10 5.24
CA TRP A 103 -4.85 -3.14 6.21
C TRP A 103 -3.34 -3.36 6.24
N LEU A 104 -2.69 -3.58 5.08
CA LEU A 104 -1.24 -3.75 4.98
C LEU A 104 -0.47 -2.58 5.58
N SER A 105 -0.94 -1.34 5.33
CA SER A 105 -0.31 -0.15 5.92
C SER A 105 -0.47 -0.05 7.44
N ALA A 106 -1.50 -0.67 8.02
CA ALA A 106 -1.67 -0.71 9.48
C ALA A 106 -0.71 -1.73 10.15
N TYR A 107 -0.18 -2.68 9.38
CA TYR A 107 0.69 -3.75 9.87
C TYR A 107 2.00 -3.83 9.06
N PRO A 108 2.85 -2.79 9.06
CA PRO A 108 4.06 -2.76 8.23
C PRO A 108 5.03 -3.93 8.49
N GLY A 109 4.93 -4.63 9.62
CA GLY A 109 5.72 -5.83 9.92
C GLY A 109 5.35 -7.09 9.12
N VAL A 110 4.23 -7.09 8.37
CA VAL A 110 3.88 -8.18 7.45
C VAL A 110 4.45 -7.98 6.05
N LEU A 111 4.91 -6.76 5.73
CA LEU A 111 5.52 -6.44 4.45
C LEU A 111 6.87 -7.15 4.31
N GLN A 112 7.19 -7.51 3.08
CA GLN A 112 8.51 -8.03 2.74
C GLN A 112 9.42 -6.85 2.36
N TYR A 113 10.60 -6.79 2.97
CA TYR A 113 11.60 -5.77 2.70
C TYR A 113 12.82 -6.42 2.03
N PRO A 114 13.45 -5.76 1.03
CA PRO A 114 14.57 -6.33 0.29
C PRO A 114 15.91 -6.27 1.04
N PHE A 115 15.90 -5.91 2.33
CA PHE A 115 17.07 -5.79 3.19
C PHE A 115 16.75 -6.30 4.60
N PRO A 116 17.77 -6.66 5.41
CA PRO A 116 17.57 -7.12 6.77
C PRO A 116 16.92 -6.04 7.66
N VAL A 117 15.85 -6.41 8.35
CA VAL A 117 15.21 -5.58 9.36
C VAL A 117 15.73 -6.00 10.74
N THR A 118 16.39 -5.08 11.43
CA THR A 118 16.95 -5.25 12.78
C THR A 118 16.13 -4.47 13.80
N GLU A 119 16.36 -4.70 15.10
CA GLU A 119 15.68 -3.94 16.16
C GLU A 119 15.95 -2.43 16.06
N GLU A 120 17.17 -2.05 15.66
CA GLU A 120 17.60 -0.66 15.52
C GLU A 120 16.94 0.07 14.33
N ASN A 121 16.85 -0.58 13.17
CA ASN A 121 16.33 0.05 11.96
C ASN A 121 14.80 -0.10 11.79
N ALA A 122 14.17 -1.08 12.46
CA ALA A 122 12.76 -1.42 12.27
C ALA A 122 11.79 -0.22 12.41
N PRO A 123 11.91 0.68 13.40
CA PRO A 123 10.98 1.81 13.51
C PRO A 123 11.02 2.76 12.30
N ARG A 124 12.20 2.95 11.70
CA ARG A 124 12.39 3.81 10.51
C ARG A 124 11.86 3.11 9.27
N VAL A 125 12.24 1.85 9.07
CA VAL A 125 11.79 1.02 7.94
C VAL A 125 10.27 0.89 7.92
N TYR A 126 9.64 0.61 9.06
CA TYR A 126 8.19 0.43 9.14
C TYR A 126 7.40 1.70 8.89
N ARG A 127 7.90 2.86 9.34
CA ARG A 127 7.30 4.17 9.06
C ARG A 127 7.30 4.46 7.56
N GLU A 128 8.43 4.19 6.90
CA GLU A 128 8.55 4.39 5.46
C GLU A 128 7.76 3.35 4.65
N GLY A 129 7.70 2.10 5.11
CA GLY A 129 6.85 1.05 4.54
C GLY A 129 5.37 1.42 4.63
N GLU A 130 4.89 1.82 5.81
CA GLU A 130 3.53 2.31 6.02
C GLU A 130 3.20 3.48 5.09
N ARG A 131 4.08 4.49 5.03
CA ARG A 131 3.88 5.66 4.16
C ARG A 131 3.82 5.26 2.69
N THR A 132 4.69 4.36 2.24
CA THR A 132 4.72 3.86 0.85
C THR A 132 3.40 3.18 0.49
N ILE A 133 2.91 2.28 1.34
CA ILE A 133 1.64 1.57 1.10
C ILE A 133 0.45 2.54 1.10
N VAL A 134 0.42 3.54 1.98
CA VAL A 134 -0.65 4.56 1.97
C VAL A 134 -0.66 5.39 0.68
N TRP A 135 0.51 5.85 0.22
CA TRP A 135 0.60 6.59 -1.05
C TRP A 135 0.24 5.72 -2.26
N LEU A 136 0.55 4.41 -2.21
CA LEU A 136 0.09 3.47 -3.23
C LEU A 136 -1.44 3.36 -3.24
N GLY A 137 -2.08 3.38 -2.07
CA GLY A 137 -3.54 3.44 -1.94
C GLY A 137 -4.17 4.68 -2.58
N ILE A 138 -3.50 5.84 -2.46
CA ILE A 138 -3.94 7.07 -3.14
C ILE A 138 -3.80 6.93 -4.66
N ALA A 139 -2.68 6.42 -5.16
CA ALA A 139 -2.47 6.20 -6.60
C ALA A 139 -3.51 5.25 -7.20
N ILE A 140 -3.82 4.15 -6.50
CA ILE A 140 -4.87 3.20 -6.89
C ILE A 140 -6.25 3.88 -6.89
N ALA A 141 -6.57 4.68 -5.86
CA ALA A 141 -7.85 5.40 -5.80
C ALA A 141 -8.01 6.39 -6.97
N LEU A 142 -6.94 7.09 -7.36
CA LEU A 142 -6.93 7.98 -8.52
C LEU A 142 -7.13 7.20 -9.82
N LEU A 143 -6.44 6.07 -9.98
CA LEU A 143 -6.56 5.21 -11.16
C LEU A 143 -7.99 4.71 -11.36
N PHE A 144 -8.54 4.03 -10.34
CA PHE A 144 -9.89 3.46 -10.43
C PHE A 144 -10.99 4.53 -10.43
N GLY A 145 -10.80 5.64 -9.71
CA GLY A 145 -11.70 6.79 -9.77
C GLY A 145 -11.71 7.45 -11.15
N GLY A 146 -10.54 7.55 -11.79
CA GLY A 146 -10.42 8.04 -13.17
C GLY A 146 -11.14 7.14 -14.17
N ILE A 147 -10.97 5.83 -14.06
CA ILE A 147 -11.67 4.82 -14.87
C ILE A 147 -13.18 4.92 -14.68
N ALA A 148 -13.66 4.93 -13.42
CA ALA A 148 -15.08 5.07 -13.12
C ALA A 148 -15.65 6.40 -13.64
N GLY A 149 -14.89 7.50 -13.52
CA GLY A 149 -15.25 8.81 -14.04
C GLY A 149 -15.60 8.78 -15.52
N ILE A 150 -14.76 8.14 -16.35
CA ILE A 150 -15.03 8.02 -17.80
C ILE A 150 -16.12 6.99 -18.06
N ALA A 151 -15.97 5.76 -17.56
CA ALA A 151 -16.82 4.64 -17.92
C ALA A 151 -18.28 4.76 -17.43
N VAL A 152 -18.50 5.41 -16.29
CA VAL A 152 -19.80 5.45 -15.59
C VAL A 152 -20.41 6.85 -15.57
N PHE A 153 -19.57 7.89 -15.46
CA PHE A 153 -20.02 9.27 -15.32
C PHE A 153 -19.75 10.15 -16.55
N GLN A 154 -19.07 9.62 -17.58
CA GLN A 154 -18.72 10.35 -18.81
C GLN A 154 -17.95 11.65 -18.53
N LEU A 155 -17.13 11.65 -17.47
CA LEU A 155 -16.28 12.77 -17.06
C LEU A 155 -14.92 12.72 -17.77
N GLN A 156 -14.29 13.88 -17.94
CA GLN A 156 -12.95 13.98 -18.55
C GLN A 156 -11.85 13.73 -17.50
N THR A 157 -11.72 12.49 -17.04
CA THR A 157 -10.80 12.11 -15.93
C THR A 157 -9.55 11.34 -16.37
N ALA A 158 -9.20 11.39 -17.67
CA ALA A 158 -8.02 10.71 -18.23
C ALA A 158 -6.72 11.04 -17.48
N ALA A 159 -6.53 12.30 -17.07
CA ALA A 159 -5.36 12.70 -16.30
C ALA A 159 -5.22 11.95 -14.98
N LEU A 160 -6.33 11.59 -14.31
CA LEU A 160 -6.30 10.82 -13.06
C LEU A 160 -5.81 9.39 -13.28
N ILE A 161 -6.13 8.80 -14.43
CA ILE A 161 -5.63 7.47 -14.85
C ILE A 161 -4.11 7.55 -15.02
N GLY A 162 -3.62 8.53 -15.78
CA GLY A 162 -2.18 8.73 -16.01
C GLY A 162 -1.41 8.98 -14.71
N ILE A 163 -1.91 9.87 -13.85
CA ILE A 163 -1.32 10.15 -12.53
C ILE A 163 -1.36 8.90 -11.63
N GLY A 164 -2.47 8.14 -11.65
CA GLY A 164 -2.61 6.90 -10.90
C GLY A 164 -1.60 5.84 -11.34
N ILE A 165 -1.44 5.61 -12.64
CA ILE A 165 -0.44 4.68 -13.20
C ILE A 165 0.97 5.13 -12.82
N ALA A 166 1.31 6.39 -13.06
CA ALA A 166 2.62 6.94 -12.70
C ALA A 166 2.89 6.80 -11.19
N GLY A 167 1.87 7.04 -10.36
CA GLY A 167 1.94 6.86 -8.91
C GLY A 167 2.18 5.41 -8.49
N CYS A 168 1.48 4.45 -9.11
CA CYS A 168 1.67 3.03 -8.85
C CYS A 168 3.10 2.54 -9.14
N VAL A 169 3.80 3.18 -10.08
CA VAL A 169 5.20 2.88 -10.40
C VAL A 169 6.18 3.68 -9.53
N ALA A 170 5.99 4.99 -9.43
CA ALA A 170 6.93 5.89 -8.76
C ALA A 170 6.93 5.69 -7.23
N VAL A 171 5.77 5.46 -6.61
CA VAL A 171 5.66 5.37 -5.15
C VAL A 171 6.48 4.20 -4.58
N PRO A 172 6.39 2.95 -5.10
CA PRO A 172 7.23 1.86 -4.63
C PRO A 172 8.73 2.14 -4.80
N ILE A 173 9.14 2.73 -5.92
CA ILE A 173 10.55 3.07 -6.19
C ILE A 173 11.06 4.10 -5.18
N ILE A 174 10.32 5.20 -5.01
CA ILE A 174 10.67 6.25 -4.04
C ILE A 174 10.68 5.69 -2.62
N GLY A 175 9.71 4.85 -2.28
CA GLY A 175 9.63 4.16 -1.00
C GLY A 175 10.87 3.30 -0.74
N ALA A 176 11.27 2.48 -1.71
CA ALA A 176 12.47 1.64 -1.62
C ALA A 176 13.74 2.46 -1.41
N VAL A 177 13.91 3.56 -2.16
CA VAL A 177 15.05 4.48 -2.01
C VAL A 177 15.06 5.17 -0.65
N ARG A 178 13.90 5.58 -0.14
CA ARG A 178 13.82 6.22 1.18
C ARG A 178 14.11 5.24 2.31
N MET A 179 13.62 4.01 2.19
CA MET A 179 13.90 2.95 3.14
C MET A 179 15.38 2.57 3.16
N SER A 180 16.03 2.45 1.99
CA SER A 180 17.46 2.10 1.92
C SER A 180 18.37 3.18 2.53
N ARG A 181 17.97 4.45 2.45
CA ARG A 181 18.66 5.58 3.11
C ARG A 181 18.42 5.66 4.62
N SER A 182 17.49 4.86 5.15
CA SER A 182 17.11 4.85 6.56
C SER A 182 17.69 3.68 7.36
N LEU A 183 18.41 2.79 6.67
CA LEU A 183 19.22 1.72 7.24
C LEU A 183 20.50 2.31 7.83
#